data_AF-A0A1Y4HQI9-F1
#
_entry.id   AF-A0A1Y4HQI9-F1
#
_cell.length_a   1.000
_cell.length_b   1.000
_cell.length_c   1.000
_cell.angle_alpha   90.00
_cell.angle_beta   90.00
_cell.angle_gamma   90.00
#
_symmetry.space_group_name_H-M   'P 1'
#
loop_
_entity.id
_entity.type
_entity.pdbx_description
1 polymer ?
#
loop_
_entity_poly.entity_id
_entity_poly.type
_entity_poly.pdbx_seq_one_letter_code
_entity_poly.pdbx_strand_id
1 'polypeptide(L)'
;MTHNEAIELLLKEYASSDKKRLTELFIQTLPIGRIHFGLQVLSKMKTYYVHSYSIYDIPKTGDFDKDEKLWIKEKRKPFSERKYLTFENMTVEQQRIIMEEPTRSPCHVCSSSFEKDIEKYPFSPKYGVHESDVFHMVQCLQQENKESVNFPYNLKQQEEGLNVLEEVFATILSVQESDGIRDVYKLLKKKEFFKHWKKEGKRIDVEFYAELALQRVLEIMGYLSILHTEKYRGSFYEFNEGCPPSSSSRSDWNYPVDFWRGKNGIDKIAFKYWFGEYDELEKYWK
;
A
#
# COMPACT_ATOMS: atom_id res chain seq x y z
N MET A 1 21.84 -3.33 -3.82
CA MET A 1 21.34 -3.31 -2.43
C MET A 1 20.62 -4.61 -2.19
N THR A 2 21.01 -5.33 -1.14
CA THR A 2 20.38 -6.60 -0.78
C THR A 2 19.03 -6.36 -0.09
N HIS A 3 18.22 -7.41 -0.05
CA HIS A 3 16.93 -7.43 0.62
C HIS A 3 17.02 -7.01 2.09
N ASN A 4 17.98 -7.58 2.83
CA ASN A 4 18.12 -7.30 4.27
C ASN A 4 18.59 -5.86 4.50
N GLU A 5 19.54 -5.36 3.70
CA GLU A 5 19.94 -3.94 3.72
C GLU A 5 18.75 -3.01 3.43
N ALA A 6 17.87 -3.38 2.49
CA ALA A 6 16.67 -2.62 2.20
C ALA A 6 15.70 -2.59 3.38
N ILE A 7 15.52 -3.70 4.12
CA ILE A 7 14.70 -3.73 5.34
C ILE A 7 15.29 -2.84 6.44
N GLU A 8 16.60 -2.90 6.66
CA GLU A 8 17.26 -2.04 7.65
C GLU A 8 17.08 -0.56 7.30
N LEU A 9 17.27 -0.21 6.02
CA LEU A 9 17.06 1.13 5.53
C LEU A 9 15.59 1.55 5.64
N LEU A 10 14.65 0.67 5.32
CA LEU A 10 13.21 0.92 5.45
C LEU A 10 12.83 1.25 6.90
N LEU A 11 13.35 0.49 7.86
CA LEU A 11 13.14 0.71 9.29
C LEU A 11 13.72 2.07 9.73
N LYS A 12 14.89 2.45 9.22
CA LYS A 12 15.50 3.75 9.48
C LYS A 12 14.65 4.89 8.92
N GLU A 13 14.22 4.79 7.67
CA GLU A 13 13.36 5.80 7.03
C GLU A 13 12.03 5.93 7.76
N TYR A 14 11.39 4.81 8.10
CA TYR A 14 10.16 4.76 8.88
C TYR A 14 10.32 5.42 10.25
N ALA A 15 11.39 5.11 10.99
CA ALA A 15 11.65 5.71 12.30
C ALA A 15 11.90 7.23 12.24
N SER A 16 12.40 7.73 11.10
CA SER A 16 12.60 9.16 10.86
C SER A 16 11.39 9.88 10.26
N SER A 17 10.38 9.14 9.79
CA SER A 17 9.19 9.71 9.16
C SER A 17 8.30 10.45 10.16
N ASP A 18 7.92 11.67 9.81
CA ASP A 18 6.94 12.45 10.55
C ASP A 18 5.54 12.20 9.95
N LYS A 19 4.72 11.42 10.68
CA LYS A 19 3.33 11.10 10.28
C LYS A 19 2.53 12.37 9.99
N LYS A 20 2.68 13.43 10.79
CA LYS A 20 1.91 14.66 10.64
C LYS A 20 2.28 15.35 9.34
N ARG A 21 3.58 15.56 9.08
CA ARG A 21 4.06 16.18 7.83
C ARG A 21 3.67 15.37 6.60
N LEU A 22 3.73 14.04 6.66
CA LEU A 22 3.29 13.18 5.56
C LEU A 22 1.78 13.26 5.34
N THR A 23 0.99 13.42 6.41
CA THR A 23 -0.46 13.62 6.30
C THR A 23 -0.79 14.99 5.70
N GLU A 24 -0.09 16.04 6.14
CA GLU A 24 -0.20 17.39 5.56
C GLU A 24 0.20 17.41 4.09
N LEU A 25 1.30 16.74 3.72
CA LEU A 25 1.71 16.60 2.32
C LEU A 25 0.63 15.91 1.49
N PHE A 26 0.12 14.76 1.98
CA PHE A 26 -0.95 14.02 1.31
C PHE A 26 -2.18 14.91 1.08
N ILE A 27 -2.64 15.65 2.09
CA ILE A 27 -3.83 16.49 1.99
C ILE A 27 -3.61 17.66 1.02
N GLN A 28 -2.51 18.41 1.16
CA GLN A 28 -2.24 19.61 0.36
C GLN A 28 -2.08 19.34 -1.14
N THR A 29 -1.78 18.11 -1.53
CA THR A 29 -1.58 17.75 -2.94
C THR A 29 -2.81 17.10 -3.58
N LEU A 30 -3.83 16.74 -2.78
CA LEU A 30 -5.10 16.24 -3.30
C LEU A 30 -5.80 17.22 -4.26
N PRO A 31 -5.85 18.55 -4.03
CA PRO A 31 -6.54 19.46 -4.93
C PRO A 31 -6.07 19.37 -6.38
N ILE A 32 -4.77 19.13 -6.58
CA ILE A 32 -4.14 18.99 -7.90
C ILE A 32 -4.02 17.53 -8.37
N GLY A 33 -4.58 16.58 -7.61
CA GLY A 33 -4.61 15.16 -7.95
C GLY A 33 -3.25 14.49 -7.88
N ARG A 34 -2.26 15.08 -7.19
CA ARG A 34 -0.95 14.46 -6.95
C ARG A 34 -1.06 13.58 -5.70
N ILE A 35 -0.90 12.26 -5.92
CA ILE A 35 -1.06 11.26 -4.86
C ILE A 35 0.28 10.93 -4.23
N HIS A 36 0.30 10.96 -2.90
CA HIS A 36 1.42 10.54 -2.06
C HIS A 36 1.06 9.22 -1.37
N PHE A 37 2.02 8.30 -1.28
CA PHE A 37 1.89 6.92 -0.83
C PHE A 37 2.57 6.67 0.53
N GLY A 38 3.19 7.67 1.14
CA GLY A 38 3.91 7.57 2.40
C GLY A 38 3.01 7.10 3.52
N LEU A 39 1.76 7.58 3.58
CA LEU A 39 0.78 7.06 4.54
C LEU A 39 0.47 5.57 4.35
N GLN A 40 0.40 5.10 3.10
CA GLN A 40 0.26 3.66 2.80
C GLN A 40 1.46 2.89 3.34
N VAL A 41 2.69 3.37 3.13
CA VAL A 41 3.90 2.70 3.65
C VAL A 41 3.95 2.76 5.17
N LEU A 42 3.63 3.90 5.81
CA LEU A 42 3.55 4.00 7.28
C LEU A 42 2.54 3.01 7.86
N SER A 43 1.39 2.84 7.20
CA SER A 43 0.37 1.88 7.61
C SER A 43 0.89 0.44 7.53
N LYS A 44 1.56 0.08 6.43
CA LYS A 44 2.24 -1.22 6.28
C LYS A 44 3.31 -1.45 7.35
N MET A 45 4.12 -0.43 7.62
CA MET A 45 5.20 -0.49 8.62
C MET A 45 4.71 -0.70 10.05
N LYS A 46 3.50 -0.24 10.39
CA LYS A 46 2.91 -0.41 11.72
C LYS A 46 2.75 -1.89 12.12
N THR A 47 2.51 -2.77 11.15
CA THR A 47 2.32 -4.22 11.38
C THR A 47 3.39 -5.05 10.69
N TYR A 48 4.45 -4.41 10.20
CA TYR A 48 5.45 -5.07 9.37
C TYR A 48 6.22 -6.13 10.16
N TYR A 49 6.26 -7.34 9.59
CA TYR A 49 7.03 -8.44 10.14
C TYR A 49 8.49 -8.31 9.68
N VAL A 50 9.38 -7.87 10.57
CA VAL A 50 10.82 -7.78 10.28
C VAL A 50 11.37 -9.19 10.08
N HIS A 51 12.04 -9.41 8.95
CA HIS A 51 12.53 -10.72 8.54
C HIS A 51 13.80 -10.60 7.69
N SER A 52 14.58 -11.67 7.63
CA SER A 52 15.59 -11.87 6.60
C SER A 52 14.98 -12.43 5.33
N TYR A 53 15.67 -12.30 4.19
CA TYR A 53 15.29 -13.00 2.97
C TYR A 53 15.05 -14.48 3.27
N SER A 54 13.87 -14.99 2.92
CA SER A 54 13.43 -16.31 3.35
C SER A 54 12.70 -17.04 2.24
N ILE A 55 12.93 -18.36 2.18
CA ILE A 55 12.11 -19.30 1.40
C ILE A 55 11.26 -20.14 2.34
N TYR A 56 10.34 -20.95 1.79
CA TYR A 56 9.57 -21.88 2.62
C TYR A 56 10.47 -23.03 3.06
N ASP A 57 10.41 -23.36 4.35
CA ASP A 57 11.08 -24.54 4.90
C ASP A 57 10.20 -25.78 4.65
N ILE A 58 10.22 -26.22 3.40
CA ILE A 58 9.52 -27.42 2.94
C ILE A 58 10.54 -28.47 2.49
N PRO A 59 10.43 -29.74 2.94
CA PRO A 59 11.28 -30.81 2.46
C PRO A 59 11.11 -30.99 0.95
N LYS A 60 12.22 -31.03 0.20
CA LYS A 60 12.21 -31.37 -1.22
C LYS A 60 12.21 -32.89 -1.37
N THR A 61 11.25 -33.39 -2.15
CA THR A 61 11.13 -34.81 -2.47
C THR A 61 11.83 -35.18 -3.77
N GLY A 62 12.21 -34.18 -4.58
CA GLY A 62 12.79 -34.37 -5.92
C GLY A 62 11.73 -34.61 -7.01
N ASP A 63 10.46 -34.62 -6.64
CA ASP A 63 9.29 -34.76 -7.50
C ASP A 63 8.57 -33.42 -7.54
N PHE A 64 8.54 -32.80 -8.73
CA PHE A 64 8.00 -31.46 -8.92
C PHE A 64 6.54 -31.34 -8.45
N ASP A 65 5.68 -32.29 -8.81
CA ASP A 65 4.26 -32.24 -8.48
C ASP A 65 4.02 -32.39 -6.97
N LYS A 66 4.84 -33.18 -6.28
CA LYS A 66 4.77 -33.32 -4.82
C LYS A 66 5.27 -32.06 -4.12
N ASP A 67 6.38 -31.51 -4.58
CA ASP A 67 6.98 -30.31 -4.00
C ASP A 67 6.05 -29.10 -4.19
N GLU A 68 5.40 -28.98 -5.36
CA GLU A 68 4.38 -27.96 -5.63
C GLU A 68 3.16 -28.11 -4.69
N LYS A 69 2.66 -29.33 -4.48
CA LYS A 69 1.54 -29.57 -3.54
C LYS A 69 1.91 -29.20 -2.11
N LEU A 70 3.14 -29.48 -1.67
CA LEU A 70 3.63 -29.09 -0.35
C LEU A 70 3.72 -27.56 -0.24
N TRP A 71 4.24 -26.89 -1.27
CA TRP A 71 4.29 -25.43 -1.34
C TRP A 71 2.89 -24.80 -1.26
N ILE A 72 1.92 -25.29 -2.04
CA ILE A 72 0.52 -24.82 -2.00
C ILE A 72 -0.07 -25.02 -0.60
N LYS A 73 0.18 -26.18 0.02
CA LYS A 73 -0.32 -26.49 1.37
C LYS A 73 0.25 -25.54 2.41
N GLU A 74 1.55 -25.23 2.34
CA GLU A 74 2.19 -24.28 3.25
C GLU A 74 1.63 -22.87 3.04
N LYS A 75 1.51 -22.41 1.78
CA LYS A 75 0.98 -21.09 1.43
C LYS A 75 -0.46 -20.86 1.92
N ARG A 76 -1.27 -21.92 2.02
CA ARG A 76 -2.66 -21.86 2.52
C ARG A 76 -2.78 -21.68 4.04
N LYS A 77 -1.71 -21.89 4.80
CA LYS A 77 -1.72 -21.66 6.24
C LYS A 77 -1.79 -20.15 6.55
N PRO A 78 -2.35 -19.78 7.72
CA PRO A 78 -2.16 -18.45 8.29
C PRO A 78 -0.68 -18.07 8.31
N PHE A 79 -0.37 -16.78 8.09
CA PHE A 79 1.02 -16.31 7.98
C PHE A 79 1.89 -16.72 9.17
N SER A 80 1.36 -16.61 10.39
CA SER A 80 2.05 -16.97 11.64
C SER A 80 2.36 -18.46 11.80
N GLU A 81 1.73 -19.33 11.02
CA GLU A 81 1.92 -20.79 11.06
C GLU A 81 2.85 -21.31 9.95
N ARG A 82 3.24 -20.43 9.02
CA ARG A 82 4.11 -20.79 7.89
C ARG A 82 5.54 -20.97 8.37
N LYS A 83 6.21 -21.99 7.84
CA LYS A 83 7.62 -22.25 8.11
C LYS A 83 8.53 -21.61 7.07
N TYR A 84 9.52 -20.87 7.55
CA TYR A 84 10.48 -20.14 6.74
C TYR A 84 11.91 -20.58 7.04
N LEU A 85 12.71 -20.73 5.99
CA LEU A 85 14.15 -20.91 6.07
C LEU A 85 14.80 -19.59 5.66
N THR A 86 15.51 -18.94 6.59
CA THR A 86 16.21 -17.68 6.31
C THR A 86 17.48 -17.94 5.52
N PHE A 87 17.89 -16.96 4.71
CA PHE A 87 19.07 -17.03 3.86
C PHE A 87 20.33 -17.50 4.60
N GLU A 88 20.55 -16.98 5.81
CA GLU A 88 21.71 -17.30 6.64
C GLU A 88 21.71 -18.76 7.12
N ASN A 89 20.53 -19.40 7.20
CA ASN A 89 20.37 -20.79 7.61
C ASN A 89 20.27 -21.76 6.42
N MET A 90 20.30 -21.25 5.18
CA MET A 90 20.32 -22.08 3.97
C MET A 90 21.68 -22.77 3.80
N THR A 91 21.70 -23.86 3.03
CA THR A 91 22.97 -24.47 2.60
C THR A 91 23.72 -23.55 1.63
N VAL A 92 25.04 -23.73 1.54
CA VAL A 92 25.89 -22.97 0.61
C VAL A 92 25.38 -23.04 -0.83
N GLU A 93 24.90 -24.22 -1.24
CA GLU A 93 24.35 -24.43 -2.59
C GLU A 93 23.04 -23.66 -2.82
N GLN A 94 22.15 -23.64 -1.82
CA GLN A 94 20.92 -22.85 -1.89
C GLN A 94 21.21 -21.36 -1.99
N GLN A 95 22.14 -20.86 -1.17
CA GLN A 95 22.58 -19.46 -1.23
C GLN A 95 23.18 -19.12 -2.60
N ARG A 96 24.04 -19.99 -3.14
CA ARG A 96 24.67 -19.82 -4.46
C ARG A 96 23.62 -19.65 -5.57
N ILE A 97 22.62 -20.52 -5.60
CA ILE A 97 21.52 -20.45 -6.59
C ILE A 97 20.80 -19.10 -6.52
N ILE A 98 20.52 -18.59 -5.32
CA ILE A 98 19.86 -17.30 -5.13
C ILE A 98 20.76 -16.15 -5.60
N MET A 99 22.05 -16.18 -5.27
CA MET A 99 23.00 -15.13 -5.65
C MET A 99 23.31 -15.11 -7.16
N GLU A 100 23.21 -16.26 -7.85
CA GLU A 100 23.36 -16.34 -9.31
C GLU A 100 22.18 -15.71 -10.07
N GLU A 101 20.97 -15.80 -9.51
CA GLU A 101 19.75 -15.24 -10.10
C GLU A 101 18.91 -14.46 -9.06
N PRO A 102 19.43 -13.31 -8.54
CA PRO A 102 18.91 -12.65 -7.34
C PRO A 102 17.51 -12.04 -7.51
N THR A 103 17.01 -11.93 -8.74
CA THR A 103 15.68 -11.40 -9.06
C THR A 103 14.66 -12.48 -9.37
N ARG A 104 15.07 -13.76 -9.55
CA ARG A 104 14.17 -14.82 -10.00
C ARG A 104 13.40 -15.48 -8.86
N SER A 105 14.02 -15.62 -7.70
CA SER A 105 13.40 -16.19 -6.51
C SER A 105 13.04 -15.06 -5.54
N PRO A 106 11.75 -14.70 -5.40
CA PRO A 106 11.34 -13.69 -4.44
C PRO A 106 11.34 -14.26 -3.02
N CYS A 107 11.53 -13.39 -2.03
CA CYS A 107 11.32 -13.69 -0.62
C CYS A 107 9.87 -14.14 -0.41
N HIS A 108 9.67 -15.28 0.24
CA HIS A 108 8.33 -15.83 0.47
C HIS A 108 7.53 -15.11 1.57
N VAL A 109 8.12 -14.12 2.22
CA VAL A 109 7.45 -13.25 3.22
C VAL A 109 6.90 -11.98 2.57
N CYS A 110 7.73 -11.27 1.79
CA CYS A 110 7.41 -9.96 1.23
C CYS A 110 7.45 -9.89 -0.30
N SER A 111 7.59 -11.01 -0.99
CA SER A 111 7.67 -11.11 -2.46
C SER A 111 8.78 -10.29 -3.13
N SER A 112 9.74 -9.76 -2.36
CA SER A 112 10.83 -8.93 -2.88
C SER A 112 12.01 -9.77 -3.38
N SER A 113 12.75 -9.29 -4.38
CA SER A 113 13.97 -9.96 -4.84
C SER A 113 15.04 -10.02 -3.74
N PHE A 114 16.02 -10.92 -3.89
CA PHE A 114 17.17 -10.99 -2.98
C PHE A 114 18.04 -9.75 -3.08
N GLU A 115 18.23 -9.24 -4.30
CA GLU A 115 18.98 -8.01 -4.55
C GLU A 115 18.27 -7.20 -5.64
N LYS A 116 18.38 -5.87 -5.56
CA LYS A 116 17.91 -4.96 -6.59
C LYS A 116 18.86 -3.78 -6.73
N ASP A 117 19.10 -3.38 -7.96
CA ASP A 117 19.73 -2.11 -8.30
C ASP A 117 18.65 -1.02 -8.31
N ILE A 118 18.53 -0.32 -7.19
CA ILE A 118 17.50 0.70 -6.99
C ILE A 118 17.75 1.98 -7.82
N GLU A 119 18.98 2.22 -8.28
CA GLU A 119 19.32 3.35 -9.14
C GLU A 119 18.87 3.08 -10.58
N LYS A 120 19.07 1.85 -11.04
CA LYS A 120 18.61 1.40 -12.36
C LYS A 120 17.09 1.24 -12.44
N TYR A 121 16.44 0.84 -11.34
CA TYR A 121 15.00 0.61 -11.26
C TYR A 121 14.35 1.51 -10.19
N PRO A 122 14.28 2.83 -10.44
CA PRO A 122 13.76 3.76 -9.46
C PRO A 122 12.25 3.61 -9.27
N PHE A 123 11.80 3.81 -8.03
CA PHE A 123 10.38 3.97 -7.72
C PHE A 123 9.75 5.07 -8.58
N SER A 124 8.58 4.76 -9.12
CA SER A 124 7.78 5.72 -9.90
C SER A 124 6.52 6.08 -9.13
N PRO A 125 6.39 7.33 -8.65
CA PRO A 125 5.20 7.77 -7.92
C PRO A 125 3.93 7.73 -8.79
N LYS A 126 4.06 7.64 -10.12
CA LYS A 126 2.90 7.47 -11.03
C LYS A 126 2.16 6.16 -10.77
N TYR A 127 2.89 5.08 -10.45
CA TYR A 127 2.31 3.76 -10.29
C TYR A 127 2.04 3.41 -8.82
N GLY A 128 2.62 4.16 -7.88
CA GLY A 128 2.50 3.91 -6.45
C GLY A 128 3.36 2.74 -5.99
N VAL A 129 3.28 2.44 -4.69
CA VAL A 129 4.01 1.31 -4.10
C VAL A 129 3.34 0.02 -4.53
N HIS A 130 4.00 -0.67 -5.46
CA HIS A 130 3.55 -1.98 -5.95
C HIS A 130 3.76 -3.03 -4.86
N GLU A 131 2.68 -3.69 -4.46
CA GLU A 131 2.72 -4.83 -3.53
C GLU A 131 3.51 -4.52 -2.24
N SER A 132 4.20 -5.54 -1.76
CA SER A 132 5.03 -5.62 -0.57
C SER A 132 6.51 -5.35 -0.86
N ASP A 133 6.86 -4.82 -2.05
CA ASP A 133 8.24 -4.66 -2.49
C ASP A 133 9.00 -3.71 -1.55
N VAL A 134 9.93 -4.27 -0.77
CA VAL A 134 10.71 -3.52 0.23
C VAL A 134 11.53 -2.41 -0.40
N PHE A 135 12.03 -2.61 -1.61
CA PHE A 135 12.83 -1.60 -2.31
C PHE A 135 11.97 -0.41 -2.71
N HIS A 136 10.74 -0.65 -3.19
CA HIS A 136 9.81 0.44 -3.50
C HIS A 136 9.34 1.17 -2.23
N MET A 137 9.13 0.45 -1.13
CA MET A 137 8.77 1.09 0.15
C MET A 137 9.90 2.00 0.66
N VAL A 138 11.16 1.57 0.56
CA VAL A 138 12.33 2.40 0.90
C VAL A 138 12.34 3.67 0.07
N GLN A 139 12.31 3.54 -1.25
CA GLN A 139 12.41 4.68 -2.16
C GLN A 139 11.22 5.64 -2.01
N CYS A 140 10.03 5.11 -1.76
CA CYS A 140 8.84 5.91 -1.47
C CYS A 140 9.01 6.73 -0.20
N LEU A 141 9.42 6.14 0.94
CA LEU A 141 9.62 6.90 2.17
C LEU A 141 10.77 7.90 2.05
N GLN A 142 11.89 7.55 1.38
CA GLN A 142 12.97 8.50 1.14
C GLN A 142 12.51 9.72 0.36
N GLN A 143 11.75 9.49 -0.73
CA GLN A 143 11.18 10.57 -1.53
C GLN A 143 10.22 11.41 -0.70
N GLU A 144 9.30 10.79 0.04
CA GLU A 144 8.25 11.52 0.74
C GLU A 144 8.72 12.21 2.02
N ASN A 145 9.66 11.62 2.76
CA ASN A 145 10.34 12.29 3.86
C ASN A 145 11.02 13.56 3.35
N LYS A 146 11.73 13.49 2.21
CA LYS A 146 12.34 14.66 1.57
C LYS A 146 11.29 15.67 1.08
N GLU A 147 10.22 15.22 0.41
CA GLU A 147 9.18 16.10 -0.12
C GLU A 147 8.39 16.79 1.00
N SER A 148 8.10 16.10 2.10
CA SER A 148 7.36 16.66 3.24
C SER A 148 8.11 17.78 3.96
N VAL A 149 9.44 17.80 3.88
CA VAL A 149 10.28 18.89 4.40
C VAL A 149 10.34 20.05 3.41
N ASN A 150 10.39 19.75 2.11
CA ASN A 150 10.59 20.75 1.06
C ASN A 150 9.28 21.37 0.54
N PHE A 151 8.13 20.76 0.83
CA PHE A 151 6.83 21.26 0.42
C PHE A 151 6.32 22.23 1.49
N PRO A 152 6.40 23.56 1.27
CA PRO A 152 6.02 24.52 2.29
C PRO A 152 4.52 24.44 2.54
N TYR A 153 4.14 24.56 3.82
CA TYR A 153 2.74 24.61 4.20
C TYR A 153 2.01 25.76 3.52
N ASN A 154 0.84 25.46 2.97
CA ASN A 154 -0.05 26.38 2.30
C ASN A 154 -1.48 26.17 2.79
N LEU A 155 -1.98 27.12 3.58
CA LEU A 155 -3.31 27.04 4.19
C LEU A 155 -4.42 26.83 3.15
N LYS A 156 -4.35 27.51 2.01
CA LYS A 156 -5.37 27.38 0.96
C LYS A 156 -5.38 25.97 0.37
N GLN A 157 -4.21 25.40 0.08
CA GLN A 157 -4.11 24.03 -0.43
C GLN A 157 -4.56 23.00 0.62
N GLN A 158 -4.27 23.26 1.89
CA GLN A 158 -4.74 22.44 3.00
C GLN A 158 -6.27 22.42 3.07
N GLU A 159 -6.92 23.59 3.06
CA GLU A 159 -8.38 23.73 3.08
C GLU A 159 -9.03 23.07 1.85
N GLU A 160 -8.50 23.33 0.65
CA GLU A 160 -8.98 22.68 -0.58
C GLU A 160 -8.81 21.15 -0.51
N GLY A 161 -7.71 20.66 0.06
CA GLY A 161 -7.44 19.23 0.21
C GLY A 161 -8.39 18.56 1.20
N LEU A 162 -8.68 19.23 2.31
CA LEU A 162 -9.68 18.77 3.30
C LEU A 162 -11.07 18.71 2.67
N ASN A 163 -11.46 19.71 1.87
CA ASN A 163 -12.73 19.69 1.13
C ASN A 163 -12.82 18.48 0.17
N VAL A 164 -11.72 18.14 -0.52
CA VAL A 164 -11.68 16.93 -1.37
C VAL A 164 -11.88 15.66 -0.54
N LEU A 165 -11.19 15.52 0.61
CA LEU A 165 -11.40 14.38 1.50
C LEU A 165 -12.83 14.33 2.04
N GLU A 166 -13.41 15.47 2.40
CA GLU A 166 -14.79 15.54 2.86
C GLU A 166 -15.74 15.06 1.77
N GLU A 167 -15.59 15.51 0.52
CA GLU A 167 -16.40 15.03 -0.60
C GLU A 167 -16.23 13.52 -0.83
N VAL A 168 -15.02 13.00 -0.68
CA VAL A 168 -14.73 11.56 -0.80
C VAL A 168 -15.48 10.76 0.25
N PHE A 169 -15.34 11.13 1.53
CA PHE A 169 -15.95 10.39 2.64
C PHE A 169 -17.46 10.59 2.72
N ALA A 170 -17.99 11.77 2.40
CA ALA A 170 -19.43 11.99 2.27
C ALA A 170 -20.02 11.10 1.17
N THR A 171 -19.32 10.93 0.04
CA THR A 171 -19.76 10.02 -1.02
C THR A 171 -19.73 8.56 -0.57
N ILE A 172 -18.65 8.12 0.09
CA ILE A 172 -18.54 6.78 0.68
C ILE A 172 -19.71 6.48 1.62
N LEU A 173 -20.09 7.42 2.48
CA LEU A 173 -21.19 7.22 3.43
C LEU A 173 -22.58 7.32 2.80
N SER A 174 -22.69 7.81 1.56
CA SER A 174 -23.98 7.95 0.86
C SER A 174 -24.40 6.74 0.03
N VAL A 175 -23.50 5.78 -0.18
CA VAL A 175 -23.79 4.61 -1.02
C VAL A 175 -24.67 3.59 -0.29
N GLN A 176 -25.34 2.72 -1.05
CA GLN A 176 -26.17 1.66 -0.49
C GLN A 176 -25.30 0.60 0.18
N GLU A 177 -25.88 -0.15 1.12
CA GLU A 177 -25.19 -1.21 1.85
C GLU A 177 -24.52 -2.27 0.93
N SER A 178 -25.14 -2.55 -0.22
CA SER A 178 -24.66 -3.51 -1.22
C SER A 178 -23.60 -2.95 -2.18
N ASP A 179 -23.47 -1.63 -2.27
CA ASP A 179 -22.59 -0.99 -3.24
C ASP A 179 -21.12 -1.29 -2.92
N GLY A 180 -20.32 -1.50 -3.97
CA GLY A 180 -18.88 -1.72 -3.82
C GLY A 180 -18.07 -0.46 -4.03
N ILE A 181 -16.75 -0.58 -3.82
CA ILE A 181 -15.81 0.53 -4.05
C ILE A 181 -15.85 1.04 -5.50
N ARG A 182 -16.16 0.17 -6.47
CA ARG A 182 -16.35 0.56 -7.88
C ARG A 182 -17.50 1.55 -8.07
N ASP A 183 -18.56 1.45 -7.26
CA ASP A 183 -19.71 2.33 -7.37
C ASP A 183 -19.43 3.69 -6.72
N VAL A 184 -18.74 3.71 -5.58
CA VAL A 184 -18.14 4.93 -5.01
C VAL A 184 -17.25 5.62 -6.03
N TYR A 185 -16.35 4.88 -6.68
CA TYR A 185 -15.47 5.40 -7.72
C TYR A 185 -16.25 6.07 -8.86
N LYS A 186 -17.30 5.43 -9.39
CA LYS A 186 -18.16 6.01 -10.44
C LYS A 186 -18.87 7.30 -9.99
N LEU A 187 -19.27 7.40 -8.73
CA LEU A 187 -19.90 8.61 -8.17
C LEU A 187 -18.88 9.74 -8.02
N LEU A 188 -17.68 9.44 -7.51
CA LEU A 188 -16.61 10.43 -7.35
C LEU A 188 -16.14 11.00 -8.70
N LYS A 189 -16.18 10.22 -9.78
CA LYS A 189 -15.90 10.72 -11.14
C LYS A 189 -16.83 11.85 -11.61
N LYS A 190 -17.96 12.07 -10.94
CA LYS A 190 -18.92 13.13 -11.28
C LYS A 190 -18.67 14.43 -10.51
N LYS A 191 -17.82 14.40 -9.48
CA LYS A 191 -17.52 15.54 -8.58
C LYS A 191 -16.64 16.59 -9.26
N GLU A 192 -16.70 17.82 -8.77
CA GLU A 192 -15.97 18.94 -9.37
C GLU A 192 -14.45 18.79 -9.23
N PHE A 193 -13.95 18.33 -8.08
CA PHE A 193 -12.51 18.09 -7.89
C PHE A 193 -11.95 17.11 -8.94
N PHE A 194 -12.71 16.07 -9.29
CA PHE A 194 -12.28 15.10 -10.31
C PHE A 194 -12.26 15.71 -11.72
N LYS A 195 -13.21 16.59 -12.04
CA LYS A 195 -13.19 17.36 -13.30
C LYS A 195 -11.97 18.27 -13.37
N HIS A 196 -11.55 18.83 -12.24
CA HIS A 196 -10.32 19.62 -12.13
C HIS A 196 -9.08 18.74 -12.38
N TRP A 197 -8.96 17.57 -11.73
CA TRP A 197 -7.85 16.63 -11.96
C TRP A 197 -7.74 16.21 -13.42
N LYS A 198 -8.86 16.03 -14.13
CA LYS A 198 -8.85 15.74 -15.57
C LYS A 198 -8.26 16.86 -16.41
N LYS A 199 -8.51 18.13 -16.03
CA LYS A 199 -7.92 19.28 -16.71
C LYS A 199 -6.41 19.35 -16.44
N GLU A 200 -5.97 19.08 -15.22
CA GLU A 200 -4.55 19.02 -14.87
C GLU A 200 -3.83 17.87 -15.59
N GLY A 201 -4.44 16.68 -15.65
CA GLY A 201 -3.88 15.52 -16.36
C GLY A 201 -3.64 15.77 -17.86
N LYS A 202 -4.54 16.52 -18.52
CA LYS A 202 -4.35 16.94 -19.91
C LYS A 202 -3.16 17.89 -20.10
N ARG A 203 -2.78 18.66 -19.08
CA ARG A 203 -1.63 19.59 -19.16
C ARG A 203 -0.29 18.86 -19.13
N ILE A 204 -0.26 17.64 -18.56
CA ILE A 204 0.95 16.83 -18.42
C ILE A 204 1.00 15.64 -19.40
N ASP A 205 0.08 15.59 -20.37
CA ASP A 205 -0.05 14.56 -21.40
C ASP A 205 -0.06 13.11 -20.84
N VAL A 206 -0.71 12.93 -19.69
CA VAL A 206 -0.90 11.59 -19.09
C VAL A 206 -2.36 11.21 -19.21
N GLU A 207 -2.65 10.34 -20.17
CA GLU A 207 -3.97 9.72 -20.32
C GLU A 207 -4.34 8.96 -19.05
N PHE A 208 -5.61 9.06 -18.61
CA PHE A 208 -6.14 8.43 -17.39
C PHE A 208 -5.50 8.85 -16.05
N TYR A 209 -4.71 9.94 -16.00
CA TYR A 209 -4.10 10.42 -14.76
C TYR A 209 -5.11 10.57 -13.60
N ALA A 210 -6.23 11.25 -13.85
CA ALA A 210 -7.25 11.49 -12.83
C ALA A 210 -7.93 10.18 -12.37
N GLU A 211 -8.24 9.29 -13.31
CA GLU A 211 -8.79 7.97 -13.04
C GLU A 211 -7.86 7.14 -12.13
N LEU A 212 -6.56 7.12 -12.43
CA LEU A 212 -5.56 6.43 -11.64
C LEU A 212 -5.41 7.07 -10.26
N ALA A 213 -5.29 8.41 -10.19
CA ALA A 213 -5.19 9.14 -8.93
C ALA A 213 -6.37 8.83 -8.00
N LEU A 214 -7.60 8.83 -8.54
CA LEU A 214 -8.81 8.52 -7.76
C LEU A 214 -8.82 7.06 -7.28
N GLN A 215 -8.40 6.11 -8.12
CA GLN A 215 -8.24 4.72 -7.70
C GLN A 215 -7.24 4.61 -6.55
N ARG A 216 -6.08 5.26 -6.67
CA ARG A 216 -5.04 5.23 -5.63
C ARG A 216 -5.49 5.87 -4.32
N VAL A 217 -6.27 6.96 -4.33
CA VAL A 217 -6.84 7.51 -3.10
C VAL A 217 -7.68 6.46 -2.37
N LEU A 218 -8.58 5.79 -3.06
CA LEU A 218 -9.46 4.78 -2.46
C LEU A 218 -8.70 3.55 -1.97
N GLU A 219 -7.68 3.10 -2.72
CA GLU A 219 -6.80 2.00 -2.29
C GLU A 219 -5.95 2.36 -1.08
N ILE A 220 -5.40 3.59 -1.03
CA ILE A 220 -4.71 4.10 0.14
C ILE A 220 -5.64 4.06 1.34
N MET A 221 -6.90 4.50 1.23
CA MET A 221 -7.86 4.39 2.34
C MET A 221 -8.08 2.93 2.80
N GLY A 222 -7.97 1.97 1.90
CA GLY A 222 -7.92 0.54 2.24
C GLY A 222 -6.68 0.17 3.04
N TYR A 223 -5.48 0.55 2.57
CA TYR A 223 -4.23 0.30 3.30
C TYR A 223 -4.19 0.98 4.67
N LEU A 224 -4.75 2.19 4.79
CA LEU A 224 -4.92 2.91 6.06
C LEU A 224 -5.93 2.22 7.01
N SER A 225 -6.61 1.16 6.54
CA SER A 225 -7.68 0.41 7.22
C SER A 225 -8.92 1.25 7.54
N ILE A 226 -9.14 2.30 6.77
CA ILE A 226 -10.37 3.10 6.85
C ILE A 226 -11.48 2.40 6.05
N LEU A 227 -11.14 1.84 4.88
CA LEU A 227 -12.06 1.10 4.01
C LEU A 227 -11.67 -0.39 3.95
N HIS A 228 -12.16 -1.14 4.93
CA HIS A 228 -11.86 -2.57 5.09
C HIS A 228 -13.07 -3.33 5.64
N THR A 229 -12.91 -4.61 5.93
CA THR A 229 -13.95 -5.43 6.56
C THR A 229 -13.38 -6.15 7.78
N GLU A 230 -14.24 -6.66 8.68
CA GLU A 230 -13.75 -7.42 9.84
C GLU A 230 -12.89 -8.64 9.46
N LYS A 231 -13.21 -9.29 8.33
CA LYS A 231 -12.52 -10.46 7.80
C LYS A 231 -11.29 -10.13 6.96
N TYR A 232 -11.36 -9.05 6.20
CA TYR A 232 -10.31 -8.59 5.28
C TYR A 232 -9.86 -7.21 5.75
N ARG A 233 -8.93 -7.21 6.70
CA ARG A 233 -8.46 -6.01 7.40
C ARG A 233 -7.32 -5.33 6.66
N GLY A 234 -7.24 -4.00 6.75
CA GLY A 234 -6.11 -3.27 6.18
C GLY A 234 -4.83 -3.35 7.03
N SER A 235 -3.76 -2.73 6.52
CA SER A 235 -2.40 -2.82 7.08
C SER A 235 -2.24 -2.19 8.47
N PHE A 236 -3.16 -1.33 8.90
CA PHE A 236 -3.13 -0.74 10.24
C PHE A 236 -3.35 -1.80 11.34
N TYR A 237 -4.07 -2.88 11.03
CA TYR A 237 -4.42 -3.93 11.98
C TYR A 237 -3.71 -5.25 11.74
N GLU A 238 -3.34 -5.57 10.50
CA GLU A 238 -2.78 -6.87 10.14
C GLU A 238 -1.67 -6.77 9.08
N PHE A 239 -0.69 -7.66 9.18
CA PHE A 239 0.33 -7.83 8.15
C PHE A 239 -0.25 -8.58 6.95
N ASN A 240 -0.37 -7.89 5.81
CA ASN A 240 -1.08 -8.38 4.63
C ASN A 240 -0.19 -8.60 3.39
N GLU A 241 1.12 -8.75 3.59
CA GLU A 241 2.08 -8.82 2.48
C GLU A 241 2.19 -10.22 1.84
N GLY A 242 2.72 -10.25 0.61
CA GLY A 242 3.03 -11.46 -0.16
C GLY A 242 2.05 -11.76 -1.28
N CYS A 243 0.82 -12.16 -0.94
CA CYS A 243 -0.24 -12.54 -1.89
C CYS A 243 -1.62 -12.42 -1.23
N PRO A 244 -2.12 -11.19 -0.99
CA PRO A 244 -3.45 -11.02 -0.42
C PRO A 244 -4.53 -11.57 -1.37
N PRO A 245 -5.67 -12.06 -0.83
CA PRO A 245 -6.76 -12.57 -1.66
C PRO A 245 -7.39 -11.43 -2.48
N SER A 246 -8.03 -11.79 -3.60
CA SER A 246 -8.92 -10.90 -4.35
C SER A 246 -10.37 -11.35 -4.22
N SER A 247 -11.30 -10.41 -4.36
CA SER A 247 -12.75 -10.68 -4.33
C SER A 247 -13.21 -11.48 -5.54
N SER A 248 -12.49 -11.36 -6.65
CA SER A 248 -12.65 -12.18 -7.86
C SER A 248 -11.37 -12.17 -8.70
N SER A 249 -11.26 -13.11 -9.63
CA SER A 249 -10.16 -13.15 -10.63
C SER A 249 -10.20 -12.01 -11.65
N ARG A 250 -11.25 -11.17 -11.63
CA ARG A 250 -11.46 -10.05 -12.55
C ARG A 250 -11.57 -8.70 -11.82
N SER A 251 -11.21 -8.65 -10.54
CA SER A 251 -11.24 -7.37 -9.84
C SER A 251 -10.03 -6.53 -10.22
N ASP A 252 -10.29 -5.25 -10.47
CA ASP A 252 -9.27 -4.24 -10.76
C ASP A 252 -8.83 -3.50 -9.48
N TRP A 253 -9.33 -3.91 -8.31
CA TRP A 253 -9.09 -3.28 -7.02
C TRP A 253 -8.14 -4.09 -6.17
N ASN A 254 -7.23 -3.39 -5.50
CA ASN A 254 -6.30 -4.02 -4.56
C ASN A 254 -6.97 -4.34 -3.22
N TYR A 255 -6.41 -5.34 -2.53
CA TYR A 255 -6.73 -5.61 -1.13
C TYR A 255 -6.38 -4.40 -0.24
N PRO A 256 -7.16 -4.08 0.82
CA PRO A 256 -8.41 -4.74 1.25
C PRO A 256 -9.68 -4.16 0.59
N VAL A 257 -9.58 -3.00 -0.07
CA VAL A 257 -10.75 -2.22 -0.49
C VAL A 257 -11.62 -2.96 -1.51
N ASP A 258 -11.05 -3.92 -2.24
CA ASP A 258 -11.77 -4.83 -3.13
C ASP A 258 -12.96 -5.57 -2.45
N PHE A 259 -12.81 -5.89 -1.16
CA PHE A 259 -13.85 -6.56 -0.37
C PHE A 259 -14.85 -5.61 0.27
N TRP A 260 -14.55 -4.30 0.30
CA TRP A 260 -15.37 -3.31 0.97
C TRP A 260 -16.73 -3.14 0.27
N ARG A 261 -17.78 -2.97 1.08
CA ARG A 261 -19.13 -2.63 0.66
C ARG A 261 -19.69 -1.50 1.52
N GLY A 262 -20.71 -0.79 1.05
CA GLY A 262 -21.33 0.32 1.79
C GLY A 262 -21.69 -0.01 3.23
N LYS A 263 -22.16 -1.24 3.50
CA LYS A 263 -22.49 -1.71 4.86
C LYS A 263 -21.30 -1.70 5.84
N ASN A 264 -20.07 -1.73 5.33
CA ASN A 264 -18.87 -1.70 6.14
C ASN A 264 -18.56 -0.29 6.65
N GLY A 265 -19.06 0.75 5.98
CA GLY A 265 -18.83 2.14 6.37
C GLY A 265 -17.34 2.49 6.44
N ILE A 266 -16.99 3.31 7.42
CA ILE A 266 -15.61 3.72 7.70
C ILE A 266 -15.17 3.24 9.07
N ASP A 267 -13.92 2.79 9.19
CA ASP A 267 -13.33 2.47 10.48
C ASP A 267 -12.94 3.74 11.24
N LYS A 268 -13.70 4.07 12.28
CA LYS A 268 -13.51 5.32 13.05
C LYS A 268 -12.16 5.36 13.79
N ILE A 269 -11.64 4.22 14.24
CA ILE A 269 -10.38 4.16 14.99
C ILE A 269 -9.22 4.46 14.06
N ALA A 270 -9.17 3.78 12.91
CA ALA A 270 -8.17 4.03 11.89
C ALA A 270 -8.28 5.46 11.34
N PHE A 271 -9.50 5.93 11.07
CA PHE A 271 -9.72 7.30 10.60
C PHE A 271 -9.15 8.34 11.57
N LYS A 272 -9.50 8.24 12.87
CA LYS A 272 -9.01 9.16 13.90
C LYS A 272 -7.49 9.12 14.03
N TYR A 273 -6.87 7.95 13.85
CA TYR A 273 -5.41 7.83 13.93
C TYR A 273 -4.69 8.66 12.84
N TRP A 274 -5.22 8.63 11.62
CA TRP A 274 -4.62 9.33 10.47
C TRP A 274 -5.02 10.81 10.40
N PHE A 275 -6.31 11.11 10.59
CA PHE A 275 -6.88 12.42 10.31
C PHE A 275 -7.48 13.13 11.55
N GLY A 276 -7.25 12.60 12.76
CA GLY A 276 -7.84 13.13 14.00
C GLY A 276 -7.38 14.52 14.44
N GLU A 277 -6.40 15.11 13.77
CA GLU A 277 -5.92 16.48 14.02
C GLU A 277 -6.66 17.54 13.17
N TYR A 278 -7.58 17.13 12.29
CA TYR A 278 -8.31 18.03 11.38
C TYR A 278 -9.78 18.11 11.76
N ASP A 279 -10.17 19.15 12.50
CA ASP A 279 -11.52 19.34 13.05
C ASP A 279 -12.62 19.29 11.98
N GLU A 280 -12.32 19.67 10.74
CA GLU A 280 -13.22 19.62 9.59
C GLU A 280 -13.71 18.19 9.28
N LEU A 281 -12.90 17.19 9.65
CA LEU A 281 -13.18 15.77 9.42
C LEU A 281 -13.77 15.08 10.66
N GLU A 282 -13.97 15.80 11.77
CA GLU A 282 -14.30 15.23 13.08
C GLU A 282 -15.56 14.36 13.11
N LYS A 283 -16.55 14.70 12.27
CA LYS A 283 -17.80 13.95 12.11
C LYS A 283 -17.61 12.50 11.62
N TYR A 284 -16.44 12.16 11.09
CA TYR A 284 -16.15 10.83 10.54
C TYR A 284 -15.62 9.84 11.60
N TRP A 285 -15.22 10.30 12.80
CA TRP A 285 -14.77 9.41 13.87
C TRP A 285 -15.48 9.60 15.22
N LYS A 286 -16.30 10.64 15.36
CA LYS A 286 -17.32 10.72 16.42
C LYS A 286 -18.47 9.77 16.09
#